data_AF-A0A9Q2RZG2-F1
#
_entry.id   AF-A0A9Q2RZG2-F1
#
_cell.length_a   1.000
_cell.length_b   1.000
_cell.length_c   1.000
_cell.angle_alpha   90.00
_cell.angle_beta   90.00
_cell.angle_gamma   90.00
#
_symmetry.space_group_name_H-M   'P 1'
#
loop_
_entity.id
_entity.type
_entity.pdbx_description
1 polymer ?
#
loop_
_entity_poly.entity_id
_entity_poly.type
_entity_poly.pdbx_seq_one_letter_code
_entity_poly.pdbx_strand_id
1 'polypeptide(L)' 'MKNKLSDLNNHLFAQLERLSDEGMTPEQIEQEVKRAGAMVAVADQISSNAELSLKAAKLYADHGDKVLPHLPQIGGASG' A
#
# COMPACT_ATOMS: atom_id res chain seq x y z
N MET A 1 -1.38 -1.05 16.04
CA MET A 1 -1.01 -0.38 14.76
C MET A 1 -1.77 -1.08 13.63
N LYS A 2 -2.34 -0.33 12.69
CA LYS A 2 -3.00 -0.87 11.49
C LYS A 2 -1.97 -0.91 10.35
N ASN A 3 -1.42 -2.07 10.07
CA ASN A 3 -0.27 -2.25 9.17
C ASN A 3 -0.48 -3.33 8.11
N LYS A 4 -1.75 -3.71 7.86
CA LYS A 4 -2.10 -4.73 6.86
C LYS A 4 -2.66 -4.09 5.59
N LEU A 5 -2.52 -4.76 4.44
CA LEU A 5 -3.16 -4.35 3.18
C LEU A 5 -4.69 -4.28 3.30
N SER A 6 -5.30 -5.14 4.13
CA SER A 6 -6.73 -5.06 4.43
C SER A 6 -7.12 -3.76 5.11
N ASP A 7 -6.26 -3.21 5.98
CA ASP A 7 -6.52 -1.93 6.64
C ASP A 7 -6.45 -0.79 5.62
N LEU A 8 -5.48 -0.82 4.70
CA LEU A 8 -5.38 0.14 3.61
C LEU A 8 -6.66 0.15 2.77
N ASN A 9 -7.13 -1.02 2.33
CA ASN A 9 -8.38 -1.14 1.56
C ASN A 9 -9.58 -0.57 2.31
N ASN A 10 -9.72 -0.89 3.60
CA ASN A 10 -10.80 -0.34 4.44
C ASN A 10 -10.75 1.20 4.49
N HIS A 11 -9.56 1.78 4.59
CA HIS A 11 -9.39 3.24 4.58
C HIS A 11 -9.75 3.86 3.23
N LEU A 12 -9.38 3.24 2.11
CA LEU A 12 -9.74 3.70 0.76
C LEU A 12 -11.26 3.64 0.53
N PHE A 13 -11.93 2.56 0.92
CA PHE A 13 -13.39 2.48 0.84
C PHE A 13 -14.07 3.52 1.73
N ALA A 14 -13.58 3.74 2.96
CA ALA A 14 -14.12 4.79 3.81
C ALA A 14 -13.93 6.21 3.21
N GLN A 15 -12.87 6.43 2.41
CA GLN A 15 -12.69 7.69 1.68
C GLN A 15 -13.67 7.80 0.51
N LEU A 16 -13.97 6.71 -0.19
CA LEU A 16 -14.99 6.66 -1.24
C LEU A 16 -16.37 7.06 -0.71
N GLU A 17 -16.77 6.49 0.44
CA GLU A 17 -18.04 6.83 1.11
C GLU A 17 -18.09 8.31 1.48
N ARG A 18 -17.00 8.86 2.05
CA ARG A 18 -16.91 10.30 2.39
C ARG A 18 -17.05 11.20 1.16
N LEU A 19 -16.39 10.86 0.06
CA LEU A 19 -16.49 11.64 -1.18
C LEU A 19 -17.89 11.58 -1.82
N SER A 20 -18.70 10.59 -1.44
CA SER A 20 -20.07 10.42 -1.95
C SER A 20 -21.13 11.12 -1.07
N ASP A 21 -20.72 11.80 0.00
CA ASP A 21 -21.64 12.51 0.90
C ASP A 21 -22.21 13.77 0.22
N GLU A 22 -23.50 13.71 -0.11
CA GLU A 22 -24.25 14.80 -0.76
C GLU A 22 -24.47 16.02 0.15
N GLY A 23 -24.22 15.90 1.46
CA GLY A 23 -24.39 16.98 2.43
C GLY A 23 -23.22 17.96 2.54
N MET A 24 -22.13 17.72 1.81
CA MET A 24 -20.90 18.50 1.92
C MET A 24 -20.98 19.87 1.23
N THR A 25 -20.38 20.89 1.84
CA THR A 25 -20.18 22.19 1.20
C THR A 25 -19.07 22.11 0.13
N PRO A 26 -19.02 23.05 -0.82
CA PRO A 26 -17.96 23.11 -1.82
C PRO A 26 -16.54 23.08 -1.23
N GLU A 27 -16.31 23.79 -0.12
CA GLU A 27 -15.02 23.84 0.57
C GLU A 27 -14.66 22.49 1.21
N GLN A 28 -15.65 21.79 1.76
CA GLN A 28 -15.46 20.45 2.31
C GLN A 28 -15.12 19.45 1.20
N ILE A 29 -15.78 19.55 0.04
CA ILE A 29 -15.49 18.72 -1.13
C ILE A 29 -14.04 18.94 -1.57
N GLU A 30 -13.60 20.20 -1.68
CA GLU A 30 -12.22 20.50 -2.05
C GLU A 30 -11.20 19.90 -1.05
N GLN A 31 -11.49 19.95 0.25
CA GLN A 31 -10.64 19.34 1.27
C GLN A 31 -10.60 17.81 1.17
N GLU A 32 -11.74 17.15 0.96
CA GLU A 32 -11.78 15.69 0.83
C GLU A 32 -11.17 15.21 -0.48
N VAL A 33 -11.24 15.98 -1.57
CA VAL A 33 -10.50 15.68 -2.81
C VAL A 33 -8.98 15.72 -2.56
N LYS A 34 -8.47 16.75 -1.86
CA LYS A 34 -7.04 16.83 -1.49
C LYS A 34 -6.63 15.66 -0.59
N ARG A 35 -7.47 15.32 0.40
CA ARG A 35 -7.24 14.18 1.29
C ARG A 35 -7.21 12.86 0.52
N ALA A 36 -8.16 12.64 -0.38
CA ALA A 36 -8.23 11.45 -1.21
C ALA A 36 -6.98 11.30 -2.08
N GLY A 37 -6.51 12.39 -2.70
CA GLY A 37 -5.25 12.40 -3.46
C GLY A 37 -4.05 11.99 -2.61
N ALA A 38 -3.92 12.53 -1.40
CA ALA A 38 -2.85 12.14 -0.48
C ALA A 38 -2.96 10.66 -0.05
N MET A 39 -4.18 10.15 0.19
CA MET A 39 -4.40 8.75 0.53
C MET A 39 -4.02 7.80 -0.61
N VAL A 40 -4.36 8.14 -1.85
CA VAL A 40 -3.96 7.36 -3.04
C VAL A 40 -2.45 7.31 -3.18
N ALA A 41 -1.76 8.46 -3.05
CA ALA A 41 -0.30 8.50 -3.16
C ALA A 41 0.40 7.59 -2.12
N VAL A 42 -0.10 7.54 -0.89
CA VAL A 42 0.42 6.63 0.14
C VAL A 42 0.05 5.17 -0.16
N ALA A 43 -1.17 4.92 -0.63
CA ALA A 43 -1.63 3.58 -1.01
C ALA A 43 -0.78 2.98 -2.15
N ASP A 44 -0.41 3.78 -3.13
CA ASP A 44 0.43 3.37 -4.26
C ASP A 44 1.82 2.96 -3.80
N GLN A 45 2.42 3.70 -2.85
CA GLN A 45 3.72 3.33 -2.28
C GLN A 45 3.65 2.01 -1.50
N ILE A 46 2.58 1.80 -0.73
CA ILE A 46 2.37 0.55 0.02
C ILE A 46 2.19 -0.62 -0.95
N SER A 47 1.39 -0.43 -2.00
CA SER A 47 1.15 -1.45 -3.03
C SER A 47 2.43 -1.79 -3.80
N SER A 48 3.24 -0.79 -4.14
CA SER A 48 4.54 -0.97 -4.78
C SER A 48 5.50 -1.80 -3.90
N ASN A 49 5.51 -1.56 -2.59
CA ASN A 49 6.30 -2.35 -1.65
C ASN A 49 5.81 -3.80 -1.55
N ALA A 50 4.49 -4.02 -1.57
CA ALA A 50 3.92 -5.36 -1.60
C ALA A 50 4.25 -6.11 -2.90
N GLU A 51 4.21 -5.43 -4.05
CA GLU A 51 4.61 -5.99 -5.34
C GLU A 51 6.10 -6.35 -5.36
N LEU A 52 6.97 -5.48 -4.82
CA LEU A 52 8.40 -5.77 -4.65
C LEU A 52 8.62 -7.05 -3.83
N SER A 53 7.89 -7.18 -2.72
CA SER A 53 7.97 -8.36 -1.85
C SER A 53 7.52 -9.63 -2.59
N LEU A 54 6.45 -9.54 -3.39
CA LEU A 54 5.99 -10.65 -4.23
C LEU A 54 7.00 -11.03 -5.31
N LYS A 55 7.62 -10.04 -5.98
CA LYS A 55 8.66 -10.28 -7.00
C LYS A 55 9.87 -10.98 -6.38
N ALA A 56 10.30 -10.55 -5.20
CA ALA A 56 11.41 -11.17 -4.50
C ALA A 56 11.07 -12.61 -4.04
N ALA A 57 9.83 -12.86 -3.59
CA ALA A 57 9.35 -14.22 -3.31
C ALA A 57 9.35 -15.12 -4.55
N LYS A 58 8.95 -14.60 -5.73
CA LYS A 58 9.01 -15.32 -7.01
C LYS A 58 10.46 -15.63 -7.41
N LEU A 59 11.35 -14.65 -7.34
CA LEU A 59 12.78 -14.84 -7.61
C LEU A 59 13.38 -15.93 -6.72
N TYR A 60 13.01 -15.95 -5.44
CA TYR A 60 13.43 -17.01 -4.52
C TYR A 60 12.87 -18.38 -4.91
N ALA A 61 11.60 -18.47 -5.30
CA ALA A 61 11.01 -19.72 -5.77
C ALA A 61 11.69 -20.25 -7.05
N ASP A 62 12.08 -19.37 -7.97
CA ASP A 62 12.68 -19.74 -9.26
C ASP A 62 14.18 -20.09 -9.16
N HIS A 63 14.92 -19.43 -8.26
CA HIS A 63 16.39 -19.52 -8.20
C HIS A 63 16.95 -20.05 -6.88
N GLY A 64 16.10 -20.26 -5.88
CA GLY A 64 16.48 -20.73 -4.54
C GLY A 64 17.40 -19.76 -3.80
N ASP A 65 18.23 -20.30 -2.90
CA ASP A 65 19.06 -19.50 -1.99
C ASP A 65 20.12 -18.63 -2.69
N LYS A 66 20.40 -18.87 -3.98
CA LYS A 66 21.38 -18.10 -4.76
C LYS A 66 21.01 -16.63 -4.94
N VAL A 67 19.72 -16.28 -4.84
CA VAL A 67 19.26 -14.89 -4.96
C VAL A 67 19.22 -14.15 -3.62
N LEU A 68 19.36 -14.85 -2.48
CA LEU A 68 19.31 -14.25 -1.15
C LEU A 68 20.35 -13.12 -0.93
N PRO A 69 21.62 -13.23 -1.40
CA PRO A 69 22.58 -12.13 -1.29
C PRO A 69 22.15 -10.85 -2.02
N HIS A 70 21.24 -10.97 -2.98
CA HIS A 70 20.71 -9.87 -3.78
C HIS A 70 19.30 -9.41 -3.32
N LEU A 71 18.72 -10.06 -2.31
CA LEU A 71 17.41 -9.74 -1.73
C LEU A 71 17.57 -9.40 -0.23
N PRO A 72 18.31 -8.35 0.14
CA PRO A 72 18.68 -8.08 1.54
C PRO A 72 17.49 -7.82 2.48
N GLN A 73 16.33 -7.46 1.93
CA GLN A 73 15.09 -7.27 2.72
C GLN A 73 14.27 -8.56 2.93
N ILE A 74 14.55 -9.63 2.17
CA ILE A 74 13.91 -10.96 2.31
C ILE A 74 14.87 -11.97 2.93
N GLY A 75 16.17 -11.83 2.65
CA GLY A 75 17.27 -12.62 3.20
C GLY A 75 17.60 -12.26 4.65
N GLY A 76 16.59 -12.22 5.52
CA GLY A 76 16.78 -12.26 6.96
C GLY A 76 16.84 -13.71 7.45
N ALA A 77 17.83 -14.48 6.98
CA ALA A 77 18.29 -15.63 7.75
C ALA A 77 19.43 -15.13 8.62
N SER A 78 19.13 -15.01 9.90
CA SER A 78 20.01 -14.67 11.01
C SER A 78 21.40 -15.29 10.87
N GLY A 79 22.42 -14.45 10.99
CA GLY A 79 23.72 -14.78 11.57
C GLY A 79 23.96 -13.85 12.73
#